data_AF-A0A7J4XR02-F1
#
_entry.id   AF-A0A7J4XR02-F1
#
_cell.length_a   1.000
_cell.length_b   1.000
_cell.length_c   1.000
_cell.angle_alpha   90.00
_cell.angle_beta   90.00
_cell.angle_gamma   90.00
#
_symmetry.space_group_name_H-M   'P 1'
#
loop_
_entity.id
_entity.type
_entity.pdbx_description
1 polymer ?
#
loop_
_entity_poly.entity_id
_entity_poly.type
_entity_poly.pdbx_seq_one_letter_code
_entity_poly.pdbx_strand_id
1 'polypeptide(L)'
;MKTIYKSLMTIAFAGLCLASCDKELKEDTAMEVGVVTDSNVSFDGKTVTVKKGSPVTFSFDGDPDFISFFSGEIGHEYKHRNRIEMQPEDVEKCEINFSVVYDYGSAKTIEGSTHILISDQFEGISGNNVEKDKEAVTNCEWTELVSQNELPKATKDTKDYSCPLISYLGKEINIAFRLNPLDNSSTMPVIHIKGLQLNLEFNNGKSTTINAKNFEFSALNVTYNLDDLSKNNTHLTKLKEALGNKNLTLEEMKSAEYADKIAYATVDGNIPYFWRISQPSDFVTSGGAAGYTKGDTWLISNPILLNGSCDPDAGVAIKNISQSLEIYSHTYEEAGTYTATFVANNANYVHQGGQVVRELTINVVE
;
A
#
# COMPACT_ATOMS: atom_id res chain seq x y z
N MET A 1 99.05 -19.01 -44.49
CA MET A 1 99.15 -20.16 -45.41
C MET A 1 98.01 -21.12 -45.07
N LYS A 2 97.23 -21.54 -46.07
CA LYS A 2 96.17 -22.58 -46.06
C LYS A 2 94.83 -22.30 -45.34
N THR A 3 93.87 -21.91 -46.19
CA THR A 3 92.47 -22.38 -46.34
C THR A 3 92.14 -23.73 -45.70
N ILE A 4 90.86 -23.96 -45.35
CA ILE A 4 90.00 -25.14 -45.70
C ILE A 4 88.62 -24.98 -44.98
N TYR A 5 87.54 -24.69 -45.74
CA TYR A 5 86.33 -25.53 -46.03
C TYR A 5 85.40 -25.82 -44.83
N LYS A 6 84.06 -25.84 -44.88
CA LYS A 6 83.08 -26.37 -45.86
C LYS A 6 81.68 -25.88 -45.39
N SER A 7 80.86 -25.28 -46.26
CA SER A 7 79.65 -25.84 -46.90
C SER A 7 78.40 -26.11 -46.04
N LEU A 8 77.32 -25.46 -46.49
CA LEU A 8 75.91 -25.89 -46.62
C LEU A 8 75.10 -26.27 -45.35
N MET A 9 73.94 -25.63 -45.17
CA MET A 9 72.67 -26.18 -45.66
C MET A 9 71.52 -25.17 -45.51
N THR A 10 70.87 -24.86 -46.64
CA THR A 10 69.66 -24.04 -46.74
C THR A 10 68.45 -24.84 -46.28
N ILE A 11 67.61 -24.27 -45.41
CA ILE A 11 66.23 -24.73 -45.17
C ILE A 11 65.32 -23.52 -45.40
N ALA A 12 64.54 -23.57 -46.48
CA ALA A 12 63.49 -22.60 -46.76
C ALA A 12 62.24 -22.97 -45.94
N PHE A 13 61.87 -22.11 -44.99
CA PHE A 13 60.63 -22.23 -44.23
C PHE A 13 59.53 -21.47 -44.98
N ALA A 14 58.64 -22.20 -45.65
CA ALA A 14 57.41 -21.65 -46.19
C ALA A 14 56.40 -21.50 -45.05
N GLY A 15 56.35 -20.32 -44.44
CA GLY A 15 55.32 -19.96 -43.47
C GLY A 15 54.00 -19.66 -44.16
N LEU A 16 53.06 -20.61 -44.10
CA LEU A 16 51.64 -20.34 -44.35
C LEU A 16 51.09 -19.52 -43.17
N CYS A 17 50.79 -18.24 -43.42
CA CYS A 17 50.00 -17.44 -42.49
C CYS A 17 48.54 -17.91 -42.55
N LEU A 18 48.10 -18.65 -41.53
CA LEU A 18 46.67 -18.81 -41.24
C LEU A 18 46.20 -17.53 -40.57
N ALA A 19 45.55 -16.65 -41.33
CA ALA A 19 44.76 -15.57 -40.74
C ALA A 19 43.49 -16.19 -40.13
N SER A 20 43.48 -16.40 -38.81
CA SER A 20 42.24 -16.58 -38.07
C SER A 20 41.45 -15.28 -38.18
N CYS A 21 40.30 -15.30 -38.84
CA CYS A 21 39.35 -14.20 -38.74
C CYS A 21 38.78 -14.19 -37.33
N ASP A 22 39.35 -13.37 -36.44
CA ASP A 22 38.66 -12.92 -35.23
C ASP A 22 37.56 -11.94 -35.65
N LYS A 23 36.47 -12.46 -36.23
CA LYS A 23 35.23 -11.69 -36.37
C LYS A 23 34.41 -11.91 -35.12
N GLU A 24 34.81 -11.23 -34.04
CA GLU A 24 33.85 -10.90 -33.00
C GLU A 24 32.73 -10.08 -33.67
N LEU A 25 31.50 -10.60 -33.66
CA LEU A 25 30.32 -9.87 -34.12
C LEU A 25 30.04 -8.74 -33.13
N LYS A 26 30.60 -7.56 -33.42
CA LYS A 26 30.34 -6.29 -32.73
C LYS A 26 29.34 -5.52 -33.57
N GLU A 27 28.08 -5.92 -33.52
CA GLU A 27 27.03 -5.18 -34.20
C GLU A 27 26.26 -4.36 -33.16
N ASP A 28 26.36 -3.03 -33.30
CA ASP A 28 25.54 -2.12 -32.54
C ASP A 28 24.07 -2.33 -32.94
N THR A 29 23.18 -2.31 -31.96
CA THR A 29 21.76 -2.49 -32.19
C THR A 29 21.24 -1.30 -33.00
N ALA A 30 20.58 -1.58 -34.11
CA ALA A 30 19.85 -0.59 -34.90
C ALA A 30 18.46 -1.12 -35.23
N MET A 31 17.44 -0.28 -35.06
CA MET A 31 16.06 -0.60 -35.42
C MET A 31 15.31 0.68 -35.76
N GLU A 32 14.63 0.69 -36.91
CA GLU A 32 13.62 1.66 -37.25
C GLU A 32 12.24 1.01 -37.28
N VAL A 33 11.21 1.79 -36.95
CA VAL A 33 9.82 1.33 -36.90
C VAL A 33 9.00 2.16 -37.87
N GLY A 34 8.46 1.49 -38.89
CA GLY A 34 7.46 2.02 -39.81
C GLY A 34 6.05 1.58 -39.44
N VAL A 35 5.06 2.18 -40.08
CA VAL A 35 3.63 1.88 -39.88
C VAL A 35 2.99 1.65 -41.24
N VAL A 36 2.29 0.53 -41.39
CA VAL A 36 1.49 0.23 -42.57
C VAL A 36 0.19 1.01 -42.48
N THR A 37 -0.07 1.87 -43.47
CA THR A 37 -1.26 2.73 -43.51
C THR A 37 -2.36 2.12 -44.39
N ASP A 38 -3.61 2.39 -44.03
CA ASP A 38 -4.80 1.96 -44.77
C ASP A 38 -5.97 2.93 -44.55
N SER A 39 -7.21 2.51 -44.85
CA SER A 39 -8.41 3.36 -44.66
C SER A 39 -8.77 3.65 -43.20
N ASN A 40 -8.22 2.90 -42.26
CA ASN A 40 -8.45 3.00 -40.82
C ASN A 40 -7.20 3.44 -40.05
N VAL A 41 -6.00 3.33 -40.64
CA VAL A 41 -4.70 3.70 -40.03
C VAL A 41 -3.99 4.76 -40.84
N SER A 42 -3.65 5.89 -40.21
CA SER A 42 -2.81 6.95 -40.78
C SER A 42 -1.58 7.22 -39.91
N PHE A 43 -0.48 7.64 -40.51
CA PHE A 43 0.78 7.92 -39.82
C PHE A 43 1.44 9.19 -40.36
N ASP A 44 1.77 10.12 -39.48
CA ASP A 44 2.39 11.42 -39.84
C ASP A 44 3.91 11.46 -39.65
N GLY A 45 4.52 10.32 -39.32
CA GLY A 45 5.94 10.18 -38.98
C GLY A 45 6.21 10.12 -37.48
N LYS A 46 5.24 10.46 -36.62
CA LYS A 46 5.35 10.33 -35.16
C LYS A 46 4.08 9.77 -34.50
N THR A 47 2.93 10.16 -35.00
CA THR A 47 1.60 9.82 -34.48
C THR A 47 0.89 8.89 -35.46
N VAL A 48 0.48 7.74 -34.94
CA VAL A 48 -0.47 6.84 -35.61
C VAL A 48 -1.87 7.23 -35.18
N THR A 49 -2.76 7.54 -36.12
CA THR A 49 -4.19 7.65 -35.83
C THR A 49 -4.90 6.42 -36.38
N VAL A 50 -5.60 5.68 -35.53
CA VAL A 50 -6.26 4.40 -35.85
C VAL A 50 -7.68 4.36 -35.30
N LYS A 51 -8.61 3.70 -35.99
CA LYS A 51 -9.95 3.42 -35.43
C LYS A 51 -9.90 2.30 -34.40
N LYS A 52 -10.67 2.43 -33.32
CA LYS A 52 -10.87 1.43 -32.27
C LYS A 52 -11.18 0.05 -32.88
N GLY A 53 -10.52 -0.99 -32.36
CA GLY A 53 -10.66 -2.37 -32.86
C GLY A 53 -10.03 -2.64 -34.24
N SER A 54 -9.36 -1.66 -34.86
CA SER A 54 -8.57 -1.89 -36.08
C SER A 54 -7.11 -2.19 -35.73
N PRO A 55 -6.46 -3.17 -36.41
CA PRO A 55 -5.07 -3.51 -36.13
C PRO A 55 -4.11 -2.44 -36.67
N VAL A 56 -3.17 -2.00 -35.85
CA VAL A 56 -1.99 -1.23 -36.28
C VAL A 56 -0.89 -2.21 -36.61
N THR A 57 -0.41 -2.20 -37.86
CA THR A 57 0.72 -3.04 -38.28
C THR A 57 2.00 -2.21 -38.36
N PHE A 58 2.97 -2.59 -37.56
CA PHE A 58 4.31 -2.01 -37.51
C PHE A 58 5.25 -2.83 -38.38
N SER A 59 6.13 -2.15 -39.13
CA SER A 59 7.19 -2.77 -39.91
C SER A 59 8.55 -2.43 -39.33
N PHE A 60 9.49 -3.36 -39.33
CA PHE A 60 10.82 -3.15 -38.76
C PHE A 60 11.90 -3.13 -39.86
N ASP A 61 12.85 -2.21 -39.71
CA ASP A 61 14.09 -2.20 -40.49
C ASP A 61 15.29 -2.22 -39.53
N GLY A 62 16.37 -2.89 -39.93
CA GLY A 62 17.50 -3.27 -39.08
C GLY A 62 17.48 -4.75 -38.67
N ASP A 63 18.53 -5.19 -37.94
CA ASP A 63 18.67 -6.59 -37.51
C ASP A 63 18.87 -6.75 -35.98
N PRO A 64 17.83 -6.44 -35.18
CA PRO A 64 17.92 -6.62 -33.73
C PRO A 64 17.69 -8.08 -33.32
N ASP A 65 18.48 -8.65 -32.41
CA ASP A 65 18.34 -10.03 -31.90
C ASP A 65 17.01 -10.21 -31.14
N PHE A 66 16.66 -9.22 -30.32
CA PHE A 66 15.48 -9.22 -29.48
C PHE A 66 14.67 -7.95 -29.71
N ILE A 67 13.35 -8.08 -29.69
CA ILE A 67 12.42 -6.94 -29.68
C ILE A 67 11.34 -7.22 -28.64
N SER A 68 11.16 -6.29 -27.71
CA SER A 68 10.02 -6.25 -26.79
C SER A 68 9.11 -5.08 -27.13
N PHE A 69 7.80 -5.32 -27.11
CA PHE A 69 6.77 -4.34 -27.39
C PHE A 69 5.97 -3.98 -26.14
N PHE A 70 5.86 -2.68 -25.86
CA PHE A 70 5.02 -2.11 -24.83
C PHE A 70 3.91 -1.34 -25.57
N SER A 71 2.65 -1.74 -25.40
CA SER A 71 1.55 -1.11 -26.13
C SER A 71 1.23 0.31 -25.64
N GLY A 72 1.65 0.65 -24.41
CA GLY A 72 1.25 1.88 -23.72
C GLY A 72 -0.11 1.77 -23.02
N GLU A 73 -0.76 0.61 -23.08
CA GLU A 73 -1.93 0.29 -22.25
C GLU A 73 -1.50 0.02 -20.81
N ILE A 74 -2.45 0.09 -19.88
CA ILE A 74 -2.23 -0.16 -18.45
C ILE A 74 -1.51 -1.51 -18.24
N GLY A 75 -0.39 -1.51 -17.51
CA GLY A 75 0.45 -2.69 -17.26
C GLY A 75 1.48 -2.98 -18.36
N HIS A 76 1.42 -2.23 -19.46
CA HIS A 76 2.28 -2.33 -20.63
C HIS A 76 2.90 -0.97 -21.02
N GLU A 77 3.14 -0.09 -20.04
CA GLU A 77 3.75 1.23 -20.25
C GLU A 77 5.27 1.20 -20.02
N TYR A 78 6.07 1.46 -21.06
CA TYR A 78 7.54 1.43 -20.94
C TYR A 78 8.09 2.38 -19.88
N LYS A 79 7.42 3.53 -19.66
CA LYS A 79 7.81 4.50 -18.61
C LYS A 79 7.77 3.89 -17.19
N HIS A 80 6.94 2.87 -16.96
CA HIS A 80 6.76 2.19 -15.67
C HIS A 80 7.50 0.85 -15.54
N ARG A 81 8.33 0.46 -16.52
CA ARG A 81 9.06 -0.83 -16.56
C ARG A 81 10.00 -1.11 -15.38
N ASN A 82 10.33 -0.09 -14.58
CA ASN A 82 11.16 -0.20 -13.38
C ASN A 82 10.41 0.27 -12.12
N ARG A 83 9.10 0.54 -12.22
CA ARG A 83 8.30 1.05 -11.11
C ARG A 83 8.05 -0.08 -10.12
N ILE A 84 8.39 0.15 -8.86
CA ILE A 84 8.15 -0.80 -7.76
C ILE A 84 7.14 -0.27 -6.74
N GLU A 85 6.77 1.00 -6.85
CA GLU A 85 5.83 1.71 -5.98
C GLU A 85 4.98 2.69 -6.80
N MET A 86 3.68 2.67 -6.55
CA MET A 86 2.67 3.62 -7.00
C MET A 86 2.92 4.98 -6.40
N GLN A 87 2.68 6.00 -7.19
CA GLN A 87 2.78 7.39 -6.78
C GLN A 87 1.38 7.92 -6.39
N PRO A 88 1.28 9.05 -5.66
CA PRO A 88 0.00 9.66 -5.33
C PRO A 88 -0.90 9.89 -6.54
N GLU A 89 -0.35 10.24 -7.71
CA GLU A 89 -1.09 10.40 -8.97
C GLU A 89 -1.69 9.09 -9.52
N ASP A 90 -1.19 7.92 -9.06
CA ASP A 90 -1.74 6.62 -9.42
C ASP A 90 -2.95 6.24 -8.55
N VAL A 91 -3.15 6.93 -7.43
CA VAL A 91 -4.22 6.64 -6.47
C VAL A 91 -5.56 7.17 -6.97
N GLU A 92 -6.50 6.26 -7.21
CA GLU A 92 -7.90 6.60 -7.46
C GLU A 92 -8.64 6.84 -6.14
N LYS A 93 -8.32 6.02 -5.13
CA LYS A 93 -8.94 6.09 -3.80
C LYS A 93 -7.95 5.69 -2.72
N CYS A 94 -7.80 6.50 -1.69
CA CYS A 94 -7.07 6.13 -0.48
C CYS A 94 -7.76 6.79 0.69
N GLU A 95 -8.62 6.03 1.38
CA GLU A 95 -9.44 6.55 2.46
C GLU A 95 -9.75 5.50 3.51
N ILE A 96 -10.09 5.99 4.69
CA ILE A 96 -10.69 5.19 5.74
C ILE A 96 -12.14 5.63 5.96
N ASN A 97 -13.01 4.63 6.00
CA ASN A 97 -14.45 4.76 6.16
C ASN A 97 -14.88 4.16 7.50
N PHE A 98 -15.77 4.84 8.20
CA PHE A 98 -16.44 4.34 9.40
C PHE A 98 -17.63 5.24 9.74
N SER A 99 -18.50 4.77 10.62
CA SER A 99 -19.56 5.58 11.22
C SER A 99 -19.34 5.72 12.72
N VAL A 100 -19.64 6.90 13.25
CA VAL A 100 -19.67 7.16 14.69
C VAL A 100 -21.12 7.32 15.15
N VAL A 101 -21.47 6.67 16.26
CA VAL A 101 -22.74 6.88 16.96
C VAL A 101 -22.46 7.07 18.45
N TYR A 102 -23.09 8.07 19.05
CA TYR A 102 -23.20 8.15 20.51
C TYR A 102 -24.50 7.54 20.97
N ASP A 103 -24.43 6.52 21.82
CA ASP A 103 -25.54 6.05 22.63
C ASP A 103 -25.41 6.62 24.05
N TYR A 104 -26.50 7.08 24.64
CA TYR A 104 -26.50 7.76 25.94
C TYR A 104 -25.57 8.99 26.02
N GLY A 105 -25.70 9.71 27.15
CA GLY A 105 -25.00 10.96 27.37
C GLY A 105 -25.82 12.20 27.04
N SER A 106 -25.25 13.35 27.36
CA SER A 106 -25.77 14.67 27.02
C SER A 106 -24.77 15.40 26.13
N ALA A 107 -25.21 16.49 25.48
CA ALA A 107 -24.31 17.34 24.68
C ALA A 107 -23.05 17.74 25.47
N LYS A 108 -23.19 18.03 26.77
CA LYS A 108 -22.09 18.42 27.66
C LYS A 108 -21.08 17.30 27.93
N THR A 109 -21.55 16.06 28.06
CA THR A 109 -20.66 14.91 28.31
C THR A 109 -20.08 14.33 27.03
N ILE A 110 -20.69 14.61 25.87
CA ILE A 110 -20.20 14.23 24.55
C ILE A 110 -19.10 15.20 24.08
N GLU A 111 -19.28 16.50 24.30
CA GLU A 111 -18.37 17.56 23.86
C GLU A 111 -16.93 17.30 24.31
N GLY A 112 -16.02 17.15 23.33
CA GLY A 112 -14.59 16.93 23.56
C GLY A 112 -14.24 15.58 24.19
N SER A 113 -15.17 14.63 24.28
CA SER A 113 -14.95 13.36 24.98
C SER A 113 -14.28 12.28 24.13
N THR A 114 -14.33 12.39 22.81
CA THR A 114 -13.93 11.32 21.88
C THR A 114 -12.97 11.87 20.86
N HIS A 115 -11.90 11.14 20.59
CA HIS A 115 -10.90 11.51 19.60
C HIS A 115 -10.69 10.36 18.61
N ILE A 116 -10.53 10.71 17.34
CA ILE A 116 -10.28 9.75 16.26
C ILE A 116 -8.99 10.20 15.62
N LEU A 117 -7.94 9.42 15.84
CA LEU A 117 -6.58 9.87 15.72
C LEU A 117 -5.83 9.02 14.70
N ILE A 118 -4.85 9.64 14.03
CA ILE A 118 -3.90 8.98 13.15
C ILE A 118 -2.49 9.49 13.44
N SER A 119 -1.49 8.62 13.33
CA SER A 119 -0.08 9.01 13.39
C SER A 119 0.74 8.11 12.47
N ASP A 120 1.77 8.67 11.84
CA ASP A 120 2.84 7.94 11.14
C ASP A 120 4.16 7.93 11.95
N GLN A 121 4.12 8.39 13.21
CA GLN A 121 5.25 8.43 14.15
C GLN A 121 5.04 7.56 15.38
N PHE A 122 3.87 6.91 15.53
CA PHE A 122 3.58 6.08 16.68
C PHE A 122 4.29 4.72 16.56
N GLU A 123 5.20 4.42 17.48
CA GLU A 123 5.98 3.17 17.44
C GLU A 123 5.22 1.94 17.95
N GLY A 124 3.94 2.09 18.30
CA GLY A 124 3.09 1.03 18.85
C GLY A 124 3.12 0.96 20.37
N ILE A 125 2.35 0.01 20.91
CA ILE A 125 2.39 -0.38 22.32
C ILE A 125 3.08 -1.73 22.47
N SER A 126 3.89 -1.89 23.52
CA SER A 126 4.63 -3.11 23.79
C SER A 126 3.76 -4.24 24.35
N GLY A 127 2.64 -3.90 24.99
CA GLY A 127 1.68 -4.84 25.58
C GLY A 127 2.18 -5.54 26.85
N ASN A 128 3.36 -5.15 27.36
CA ASN A 128 3.99 -5.78 28.53
C ASN A 128 4.55 -4.79 29.55
N ASN A 129 4.42 -3.48 29.30
CA ASN A 129 4.85 -2.42 30.21
C ASN A 129 3.86 -1.25 30.15
N VAL A 130 2.93 -1.22 31.11
CA VAL A 130 1.81 -0.28 31.11
C VAL A 130 2.28 1.17 31.23
N GLU A 131 3.24 1.45 32.10
CA GLU A 131 3.77 2.80 32.27
C GLU A 131 4.40 3.31 30.97
N LYS A 132 5.24 2.49 30.32
CA LYS A 132 5.87 2.85 29.05
C LYS A 132 4.85 3.05 27.94
N ASP A 133 3.86 2.18 27.84
CA ASP A 133 2.83 2.28 26.79
C ASP A 133 1.92 3.50 27.02
N LYS A 134 1.64 3.85 28.29
CA LYS A 134 0.96 5.11 28.66
C LYS A 134 1.76 6.34 28.24
N GLU A 135 3.07 6.35 28.49
CA GLU A 135 3.95 7.43 28.06
C GLU A 135 4.00 7.53 26.53
N ALA A 136 4.08 6.39 25.82
CA ALA A 136 4.13 6.34 24.36
C ALA A 136 2.86 6.96 23.75
N VAL A 137 1.66 6.57 24.19
CA VAL A 137 0.41 7.13 23.64
C VAL A 137 0.23 8.61 23.98
N THR A 138 0.69 9.04 25.16
CA THR A 138 0.53 10.42 25.63
C THR A 138 1.49 11.39 24.96
N ASN A 139 2.72 10.95 24.69
CA ASN A 139 3.77 11.78 24.11
C ASN A 139 3.81 11.73 22.58
N CYS A 140 3.06 10.82 21.95
CA CYS A 140 2.96 10.73 20.51
C CYS A 140 2.25 11.96 19.91
N GLU A 141 2.77 12.44 18.79
CA GLU A 141 2.10 13.45 17.97
C GLU A 141 0.99 12.79 17.15
N TRP A 142 -0.24 12.92 17.65
CA TRP A 142 -1.45 12.48 16.97
C TRP A 142 -2.08 13.60 16.14
N THR A 143 -2.54 13.25 14.94
CA THR A 143 -3.41 14.11 14.12
C THR A 143 -4.86 13.70 14.32
N GLU A 144 -5.76 14.66 14.52
CA GLU A 144 -7.21 14.39 14.50
C GLU A 144 -7.66 14.07 13.08
N LEU A 145 -8.06 12.82 12.87
CA LEU A 145 -8.62 12.34 11.62
C LEU A 145 -10.03 12.90 11.38
N VAL A 146 -10.75 13.22 12.46
CA VAL A 146 -12.07 13.87 12.44
C VAL A 146 -12.04 15.03 13.42
N SER A 147 -12.38 16.23 12.96
CA SER A 147 -12.40 17.41 13.83
C SER A 147 -13.52 17.33 14.87
N GLN A 148 -13.28 17.82 16.08
CA GLN A 148 -14.25 17.77 17.19
C GLN A 148 -15.61 18.40 16.87
N ASN A 149 -15.63 19.46 16.05
CA ASN A 149 -16.87 20.12 15.61
C ASN A 149 -17.69 19.28 14.62
N GLU A 150 -17.07 18.29 13.98
CA GLU A 150 -17.69 17.38 13.01
C GLU A 150 -18.18 16.08 13.66
N LEU A 151 -17.80 15.77 14.89
CA LEU A 151 -18.38 14.64 15.63
C LEU A 151 -19.88 14.87 15.93
N PRO A 152 -20.69 13.82 16.08
CA PRO A 152 -22.09 13.98 16.47
C PRO A 152 -22.20 14.73 17.80
N LYS A 153 -23.16 15.64 17.92
CA LYS A 153 -23.35 16.48 19.13
C LYS A 153 -24.51 16.02 20.01
N ALA A 154 -25.18 14.95 19.59
CA ALA A 154 -26.33 14.36 20.23
C ALA A 154 -26.27 12.84 20.11
N THR A 155 -27.13 12.17 20.87
CA THR A 155 -27.22 10.71 20.89
C THR A 155 -28.13 10.18 19.79
N LYS A 156 -27.91 8.94 19.36
CA LYS A 156 -28.69 8.21 18.35
C LYS A 156 -28.64 8.78 16.93
N ASP A 157 -27.70 9.69 16.69
CA ASP A 157 -27.35 10.16 15.37
C ASP A 157 -26.13 9.38 14.86
N THR A 158 -26.31 8.68 13.75
CA THR A 158 -25.20 8.06 13.02
C THR A 158 -24.60 9.08 12.08
N LYS A 159 -23.28 9.26 12.15
CA LYS A 159 -22.55 10.05 11.18
C LYS A 159 -21.47 9.21 10.50
N ASP A 160 -21.48 9.23 9.17
CA ASP A 160 -20.53 8.51 8.32
C ASP A 160 -19.34 9.42 8.00
N TYR A 161 -18.15 8.81 7.92
CA TYR A 161 -16.89 9.48 7.61
C TYR A 161 -16.19 8.77 6.45
N SER A 162 -15.56 9.59 5.61
CA SER A 162 -14.67 9.20 4.51
C SER A 162 -13.45 10.10 4.61
N CYS A 163 -12.42 9.62 5.32
CA CYS A 163 -11.24 10.43 5.61
C CYS A 163 -10.13 10.07 4.61
N PRO A 164 -9.67 11.02 3.77
CA PRO A 164 -8.62 10.76 2.79
C PRO A 164 -7.27 10.52 3.50
N LEU A 165 -6.53 9.51 3.06
CA LEU A 165 -5.24 9.09 3.63
C LEU A 165 -4.07 9.19 2.64
N ILE A 166 -4.28 9.81 1.48
CA ILE A 166 -3.25 9.89 0.42
C ILE A 166 -1.93 10.54 0.89
N SER A 167 -1.97 11.45 1.85
CA SER A 167 -0.77 12.08 2.45
C SER A 167 0.11 11.10 3.26
N TYR A 168 -0.42 9.91 3.53
CA TYR A 168 0.25 8.82 4.24
C TYR A 168 0.65 7.66 3.31
N LEU A 169 0.46 7.78 1.99
CA LEU A 169 0.88 6.77 1.03
C LEU A 169 2.38 6.47 1.18
N GLY A 170 2.75 5.19 1.20
CA GLY A 170 4.12 4.73 1.40
C GLY A 170 4.60 4.76 2.86
N LYS A 171 3.75 5.18 3.81
CA LYS A 171 4.09 5.20 5.23
C LYS A 171 3.37 4.09 6.00
N GLU A 172 3.95 3.73 7.14
CA GLU A 172 3.23 3.00 8.17
C GLU A 172 2.43 3.99 9.02
N ILE A 173 1.16 3.69 9.26
CA ILE A 173 0.27 4.51 10.09
C ILE A 173 -0.36 3.68 11.20
N ASN A 174 -0.72 4.35 12.29
CA ASN A 174 -1.59 3.82 13.33
C ASN A 174 -2.84 4.67 13.41
N ILE A 175 -3.99 4.01 13.59
CA ILE A 175 -5.26 4.66 13.85
C ILE A 175 -5.64 4.36 15.29
N ALA A 176 -6.10 5.38 16.01
CA ALA A 176 -6.54 5.24 17.38
C ALA A 176 -7.92 5.85 17.61
N PHE A 177 -8.75 5.16 18.38
CA PHE A 177 -9.99 5.68 18.93
C PHE A 177 -9.81 5.87 20.43
N ARG A 178 -10.11 7.05 20.94
CA ARG A 178 -9.96 7.38 22.36
C ARG A 178 -11.28 7.88 22.93
N LEU A 179 -11.64 7.38 24.11
CA LEU A 179 -12.69 7.94 24.96
C LEU A 179 -12.04 8.54 26.22
N ASN A 180 -12.14 9.86 26.36
CA ASN A 180 -11.69 10.62 27.52
C ASN A 180 -12.73 11.72 27.87
N PRO A 181 -13.78 11.40 28.64
CA PRO A 181 -14.81 12.37 28.97
C PRO A 181 -14.26 13.54 29.78
N LEU A 182 -14.72 14.75 29.47
CA LEU A 182 -14.34 15.98 30.17
C LEU A 182 -15.33 16.35 31.29
N ASP A 183 -16.58 15.91 31.16
CA ASP A 183 -17.67 16.13 32.12
C ASP A 183 -18.30 14.80 32.55
N ASN A 184 -18.66 14.70 33.84
CA ASN A 184 -19.34 13.55 34.43
C ASN A 184 -20.57 13.97 35.26
N SER A 185 -21.12 15.16 35.02
CA SER A 185 -22.29 15.67 35.73
C SER A 185 -23.58 14.90 35.38
N SER A 186 -23.57 14.19 34.25
CA SER A 186 -24.58 13.24 33.81
C SER A 186 -23.91 11.97 33.31
N THR A 187 -24.70 10.98 32.87
CA THR A 187 -24.17 9.78 32.22
C THR A 187 -23.24 10.17 31.08
N MET A 188 -22.06 9.56 30.99
CA MET A 188 -21.10 9.77 29.91
C MET A 188 -21.45 8.90 28.69
N PRO A 189 -21.00 9.25 27.48
CA PRO A 189 -21.48 8.58 26.27
C PRO A 189 -20.97 7.15 26.13
N VAL A 190 -21.78 6.32 25.50
CA VAL A 190 -21.37 5.09 24.82
C VAL A 190 -21.03 5.46 23.39
N ILE A 191 -19.88 5.03 22.90
CA ILE A 191 -19.43 5.33 21.54
C ILE A 191 -19.46 4.03 20.73
N HIS A 192 -19.99 4.10 19.53
CA HIS A 192 -19.95 3.04 18.55
C HIS A 192 -19.13 3.49 17.35
N ILE A 193 -18.16 2.67 16.95
CA ILE A 193 -17.42 2.80 15.70
C ILE A 193 -17.84 1.64 14.81
N LYS A 194 -18.57 1.95 13.74
CA LYS A 194 -19.19 0.96 12.86
C LYS A 194 -18.55 0.95 11.48
N GLY A 195 -18.56 -0.21 10.85
CA GLY A 195 -18.19 -0.34 9.43
C GLY A 195 -16.76 0.10 9.10
N LEU A 196 -15.83 -0.01 10.05
CA LEU A 196 -14.46 0.43 9.87
C LEU A 196 -13.77 -0.35 8.73
N GLN A 197 -13.33 0.39 7.73
CA GLN A 197 -12.68 -0.14 6.55
C GLN A 197 -11.70 0.88 5.98
N LEU A 198 -10.58 0.41 5.44
CA LEU A 198 -9.65 1.21 4.66
C LEU A 198 -9.65 0.69 3.23
N ASN A 199 -9.77 1.61 2.27
CA ASN A 199 -9.81 1.31 0.85
C ASN A 199 -8.66 2.03 0.15
N LEU A 200 -7.86 1.26 -0.58
CA LEU A 200 -6.79 1.73 -1.43
C LEU A 200 -7.02 1.19 -2.84
N GLU A 201 -7.26 2.07 -3.81
CA GLU A 201 -7.56 1.73 -5.20
C GLU A 201 -6.67 2.58 -6.11
N PHE A 202 -6.10 1.94 -7.14
CA PHE A 202 -5.22 2.57 -8.10
C PHE A 202 -5.85 2.58 -9.49
N ASN A 203 -5.45 3.54 -10.32
CA ASN A 203 -5.94 3.75 -11.70
C ASN A 203 -5.69 2.56 -12.65
N ASN A 204 -4.87 1.59 -12.24
CA ASN A 204 -4.61 0.35 -12.97
C ASN A 204 -5.53 -0.81 -12.55
N GLY A 205 -6.55 -0.55 -11.74
CA GLY A 205 -7.52 -1.53 -11.24
C GLY A 205 -7.03 -2.37 -10.06
N LYS A 206 -5.78 -2.19 -9.59
CA LYS A 206 -5.32 -2.82 -8.34
C LYS A 206 -6.04 -2.16 -7.16
N SER A 207 -6.60 -2.98 -6.28
CA SER A 207 -7.30 -2.50 -5.09
C SER A 207 -6.99 -3.37 -3.88
N THR A 208 -6.99 -2.75 -2.70
CA THR A 208 -6.85 -3.40 -1.40
C THR A 208 -7.90 -2.82 -0.45
N THR A 209 -8.61 -3.71 0.22
CA THR A 209 -9.57 -3.35 1.27
C THR A 209 -9.17 -4.02 2.58
N ILE A 210 -8.86 -3.21 3.59
CA ILE A 210 -8.56 -3.69 4.95
C ILE A 210 -9.81 -3.48 5.81
N ASN A 211 -10.38 -4.56 6.31
CA ASN A 211 -11.56 -4.49 7.19
C ASN A 211 -11.12 -4.48 8.67
N ALA A 212 -11.95 -3.91 9.55
CA ALA A 212 -11.73 -3.74 11.00
C ALA A 212 -10.96 -4.89 11.70
N LYS A 213 -11.31 -6.15 11.42
CA LYS A 213 -10.68 -7.34 12.03
C LYS A 213 -9.18 -7.50 11.71
N ASN A 214 -8.71 -6.92 10.60
CA ASN A 214 -7.34 -7.05 10.10
C ASN A 214 -6.45 -5.88 10.54
N PHE A 215 -6.99 -4.92 11.31
CA PHE A 215 -6.20 -3.82 11.90
C PHE A 215 -5.54 -4.22 13.22
N GLU A 216 -5.87 -5.40 13.75
CA GLU A 216 -5.25 -5.98 14.96
C GLU A 216 -5.21 -5.00 16.15
N PHE A 217 -6.36 -4.38 16.43
CA PHE A 217 -6.48 -3.39 17.49
C PHE A 217 -6.12 -3.94 18.87
N SER A 218 -5.38 -3.14 19.63
CA SER A 218 -5.07 -3.36 21.04
C SER A 218 -5.65 -2.24 21.90
N ALA A 219 -6.18 -2.60 23.08
CA ALA A 219 -6.71 -1.63 24.02
C ALA A 219 -5.64 -1.16 25.00
N LEU A 220 -5.74 0.10 25.43
CA LEU A 220 -4.98 0.65 26.56
C LEU A 220 -5.91 1.49 27.45
N ASN A 221 -6.29 0.94 28.59
CA ASN A 221 -7.14 1.55 29.59
C ASN A 221 -6.26 2.34 30.58
N VAL A 222 -6.00 3.60 30.23
CA VAL A 222 -5.08 4.49 30.98
C VAL A 222 -5.62 4.81 32.36
N THR A 223 -6.89 5.22 32.42
CA THR A 223 -7.60 5.57 33.67
C THR A 223 -8.94 4.87 33.74
N TYR A 224 -9.15 4.13 34.83
CA TYR A 224 -10.41 3.45 35.18
C TYR A 224 -10.54 3.39 36.71
N ASN A 225 -11.76 3.11 37.22
CA ASN A 225 -12.01 3.00 38.66
C ASN A 225 -12.80 1.73 38.98
N LEU A 226 -12.15 0.76 39.66
CA LEU A 226 -12.77 -0.51 40.00
C LEU A 226 -13.88 -0.39 41.05
N ASP A 227 -13.82 0.60 41.94
CA ASP A 227 -14.88 0.87 42.91
C ASP A 227 -16.14 1.40 42.22
N ASP A 228 -15.99 2.24 41.20
CA ASP A 228 -17.11 2.67 40.35
C ASP A 228 -17.72 1.49 39.59
N LEU A 229 -16.89 0.61 39.01
CA LEU A 229 -17.39 -0.60 38.35
C LEU A 229 -18.08 -1.56 39.33
N SER A 230 -17.63 -1.63 40.58
CA SER A 230 -18.19 -2.51 41.62
C SER A 230 -19.64 -2.16 42.00
N LYS A 231 -20.08 -0.93 41.72
CA LYS A 231 -21.47 -0.50 41.94
C LYS A 231 -22.46 -1.27 41.03
N ASN A 232 -21.98 -1.89 39.95
CA ASN A 232 -22.77 -2.80 39.11
C ASN A 232 -22.10 -4.18 39.03
N ASN A 233 -22.73 -5.18 39.65
CA ASN A 233 -22.21 -6.56 39.67
C ASN A 233 -21.97 -7.15 38.26
N THR A 234 -22.72 -6.72 37.25
CA THR A 234 -22.52 -7.17 35.87
C THR A 234 -21.17 -6.69 35.32
N HIS A 235 -20.73 -5.49 35.70
CA HIS A 235 -19.47 -4.94 35.19
C HIS A 235 -18.27 -5.75 35.67
N LEU A 236 -18.17 -5.98 36.99
CA LEU A 236 -17.11 -6.81 37.55
C LEU A 236 -17.16 -8.24 37.03
N THR A 237 -18.35 -8.81 36.85
CA THR A 237 -18.48 -10.17 36.29
C THR A 237 -17.84 -10.23 34.90
N LYS A 238 -18.17 -9.28 34.01
CA LYS A 238 -17.61 -9.24 32.66
C LYS A 238 -16.11 -8.99 32.62
N LEU A 239 -15.59 -8.09 33.46
CA LEU A 239 -14.15 -7.86 33.54
C LEU A 239 -13.41 -9.12 34.03
N LYS A 240 -13.94 -9.81 35.04
CA LYS A 240 -13.37 -11.08 35.52
C LYS A 240 -13.38 -12.19 34.47
N GLU A 241 -14.43 -12.23 33.63
CA GLU A 241 -14.49 -13.13 32.48
C GLU A 241 -13.37 -12.83 31.47
N ALA A 242 -13.16 -11.55 31.13
CA ALA A 242 -12.10 -11.12 30.23
C ALA A 242 -10.69 -11.42 30.79
N LEU A 243 -10.51 -11.31 32.11
CA LEU A 243 -9.26 -11.66 32.79
C LEU A 243 -9.03 -13.19 32.91
N GLY A 244 -9.99 -14.01 32.49
CA GLY A 244 -9.90 -15.47 32.56
C GLY A 244 -10.07 -16.06 33.97
N ASN A 245 -10.48 -15.26 34.96
CA ASN A 245 -10.67 -15.72 36.34
C ASN A 245 -11.93 -15.10 36.98
N LYS A 246 -13.03 -15.85 36.93
CA LYS A 246 -14.35 -15.42 37.43
C LYS A 246 -14.42 -15.24 38.95
N ASN A 247 -13.48 -15.81 39.70
CA ASN A 247 -13.52 -15.87 41.16
C ASN A 247 -12.74 -14.73 41.85
N LEU A 248 -12.13 -13.82 41.10
CA LEU A 248 -11.37 -12.71 41.65
C LEU A 248 -12.22 -11.86 42.61
N THR A 249 -11.65 -11.49 43.73
CA THR A 249 -12.15 -10.44 44.63
C THR A 249 -11.77 -9.07 44.09
N LEU A 250 -12.46 -8.02 44.56
CA LEU A 250 -12.14 -6.64 44.18
C LEU A 250 -10.71 -6.25 44.58
N GLU A 251 -10.24 -6.75 45.73
CA GLU A 251 -8.88 -6.48 46.23
C GLU A 251 -7.82 -7.21 45.39
N GLU A 252 -8.06 -8.44 44.95
CA GLU A 252 -7.16 -9.13 44.02
C GLU A 252 -7.06 -8.42 42.67
N MET A 253 -8.18 -7.88 42.16
CA MET A 253 -8.19 -7.09 40.92
C MET A 253 -7.39 -5.78 41.04
N LYS A 254 -7.25 -5.22 42.26
CA LYS A 254 -6.45 -4.02 42.55
C LYS A 254 -4.95 -4.31 42.72
N SER A 255 -4.54 -5.58 42.72
CA SER A 255 -3.12 -5.94 42.80
C SER A 255 -2.37 -5.52 41.52
N ALA A 256 -1.05 -5.32 41.64
CA ALA A 256 -0.21 -4.92 40.50
C ALA A 256 -0.30 -5.90 39.32
N GLU A 257 -0.34 -7.22 39.59
CA GLU A 257 -0.46 -8.24 38.55
C GLU A 257 -1.72 -8.08 37.69
N TYR A 258 -2.86 -7.80 38.34
CA TYR A 258 -4.13 -7.63 37.63
C TYR A 258 -4.30 -6.22 37.08
N ALA A 259 -3.69 -5.20 37.69
CA ALA A 259 -3.69 -3.85 37.15
C ALA A 259 -3.13 -3.82 35.72
N ASP A 260 -2.06 -4.57 35.45
CA ASP A 260 -1.46 -4.67 34.12
C ASP A 260 -2.38 -5.40 33.13
N LYS A 261 -2.95 -6.53 33.54
CA LYS A 261 -3.91 -7.28 32.71
C LYS A 261 -5.15 -6.46 32.38
N ILE A 262 -5.65 -5.68 33.33
CA ILE A 262 -6.81 -4.79 33.16
C ILE A 262 -6.46 -3.64 32.21
N ALA A 263 -5.23 -3.11 32.26
CA ALA A 263 -4.80 -2.04 31.37
C ALA A 263 -4.90 -2.43 29.89
N TYR A 264 -4.68 -3.68 29.53
CA TYR A 264 -4.80 -4.17 28.14
C TYR A 264 -6.10 -4.91 27.83
N ALA A 265 -7.01 -5.03 28.80
CA ALA A 265 -8.22 -5.82 28.64
C ALA A 265 -9.19 -5.18 27.64
N THR A 266 -9.70 -6.01 26.73
CA THR A 266 -10.97 -5.77 26.04
C THR A 266 -12.06 -6.59 26.72
N VAL A 267 -13.28 -6.06 26.77
CA VAL A 267 -14.35 -6.69 27.56
C VAL A 267 -15.65 -6.74 26.78
N ASP A 268 -16.26 -7.91 26.75
CA ASP A 268 -17.59 -8.08 26.18
C ASP A 268 -18.67 -7.49 27.08
N GLY A 269 -19.25 -6.38 26.62
CA GLY A 269 -20.35 -5.67 27.25
C GLY A 269 -20.14 -4.16 27.17
N ASN A 270 -21.11 -3.40 27.68
CA ASN A 270 -20.98 -1.95 27.79
C ASN A 270 -20.39 -1.60 29.16
N ILE A 271 -19.09 -1.84 29.31
CA ILE A 271 -18.36 -1.62 30.55
C ILE A 271 -17.69 -0.25 30.50
N PRO A 272 -17.86 0.60 31.52
CA PRO A 272 -17.21 1.91 31.55
C PRO A 272 -15.69 1.80 31.35
N TYR A 273 -15.21 2.42 30.28
CA TYR A 273 -13.80 2.56 29.87
C TYR A 273 -13.09 1.30 29.43
N PHE A 274 -13.83 0.29 28.96
CA PHE A 274 -13.26 -0.89 28.30
C PHE A 274 -13.86 -1.05 26.92
N TRP A 275 -12.99 -1.29 25.94
CA TRP A 275 -13.41 -1.54 24.57
C TRP A 275 -13.92 -2.96 24.39
N ARG A 276 -15.05 -3.08 23.68
CA ARG A 276 -15.58 -4.32 23.12
C ARG A 276 -15.22 -4.36 21.64
N ILE A 277 -14.41 -5.35 21.25
CA ILE A 277 -13.98 -5.55 19.86
C ILE A 277 -14.32 -6.92 19.29
N SER A 278 -14.99 -7.77 20.07
CA SER A 278 -15.44 -9.10 19.65
C SER A 278 -16.40 -9.08 18.44
N GLN A 279 -16.97 -7.92 18.12
CA GLN A 279 -17.77 -7.67 16.93
C GLN A 279 -17.02 -6.70 16.00
N PRO A 280 -16.34 -7.20 14.95
CA PRO A 280 -15.55 -6.36 14.05
C PRO A 280 -16.36 -5.28 13.30
N SER A 281 -17.68 -5.44 13.19
CA SER A 281 -18.54 -4.44 12.55
C SER A 281 -18.98 -3.30 13.47
N ASP A 282 -18.74 -3.42 14.78
CA ASP A 282 -19.22 -2.50 15.83
C ASP A 282 -18.30 -2.54 17.05
N PHE A 283 -17.27 -1.69 17.04
CA PHE A 283 -16.43 -1.47 18.22
C PHE A 283 -17.12 -0.51 19.17
N VAL A 284 -17.13 -0.84 20.46
CA VAL A 284 -17.88 -0.08 21.45
C VAL A 284 -17.05 0.16 22.69
N THR A 285 -17.10 1.38 23.22
CA THR A 285 -16.70 1.65 24.61
C THR A 285 -17.72 2.56 25.26
N SER A 286 -17.74 2.58 26.59
CA SER A 286 -18.75 3.29 27.37
C SER A 286 -18.10 4.23 28.36
N GLY A 287 -18.71 5.38 28.59
CA GLY A 287 -18.46 6.17 29.77
C GLY A 287 -19.15 5.58 31.01
N GLY A 288 -18.84 6.14 32.18
CA GLY A 288 -19.53 5.82 33.42
C GLY A 288 -20.88 6.52 33.61
N ALA A 289 -21.60 6.13 34.66
CA ALA A 289 -22.78 6.86 35.11
C ALA A 289 -22.39 8.24 35.69
N ALA A 290 -23.39 9.08 35.96
CA ALA A 290 -23.17 10.39 36.59
C ALA A 290 -22.34 10.26 37.88
N GLY A 291 -21.32 11.10 38.01
CA GLY A 291 -20.40 11.12 39.15
C GLY A 291 -19.33 10.02 39.17
N TYR A 292 -19.32 9.10 38.20
CA TYR A 292 -18.20 8.15 38.07
C TYR A 292 -16.91 8.91 37.74
N THR A 293 -15.78 8.32 38.11
CA THR A 293 -14.46 8.79 37.74
C THR A 293 -14.37 8.90 36.21
N LYS A 294 -13.87 10.03 35.71
CA LYS A 294 -13.62 10.23 34.28
C LYS A 294 -12.44 9.35 33.87
N GLY A 295 -12.68 8.45 32.93
CA GLY A 295 -11.67 7.53 32.43
C GLY A 295 -10.91 8.07 31.23
N ASP A 296 -9.94 7.29 30.80
CA ASP A 296 -9.18 7.51 29.57
C ASP A 296 -8.84 6.13 29.02
N THR A 297 -9.40 5.79 27.87
CA THR A 297 -9.21 4.48 27.23
C THR A 297 -8.99 4.65 25.73
N TRP A 298 -8.06 3.86 25.22
CA TRP A 298 -7.59 3.88 23.85
C TRP A 298 -7.83 2.52 23.20
N LEU A 299 -8.14 2.54 21.91
CA LEU A 299 -8.10 1.39 21.03
C LEU A 299 -7.23 1.75 19.83
N ILE A 300 -6.09 1.09 19.69
CA ILE A 300 -5.02 1.50 18.76
C ILE A 300 -4.70 0.33 17.84
N SER A 301 -4.66 0.59 16.53
CA SER A 301 -4.32 -0.43 15.55
C SER A 301 -2.84 -0.81 15.63
N ASN A 302 -2.49 -2.00 15.14
CA ASN A 302 -1.11 -2.26 14.73
C ASN A 302 -0.71 -1.31 13.58
N PRO A 303 0.60 -1.18 13.29
CA PRO A 303 1.06 -0.43 12.13
C PRO A 303 0.44 -0.96 10.84
N ILE A 304 -0.13 -0.06 10.06
CA ILE A 304 -0.74 -0.36 8.76
C ILE A 304 0.15 0.29 7.72
N LEU A 305 0.81 -0.55 6.92
CA LEU A 305 1.54 -0.06 5.76
C LEU A 305 0.53 0.32 4.68
N LEU A 306 0.45 1.61 4.34
CA LEU A 306 -0.25 2.09 3.16
C LEU A 306 0.61 1.83 1.92
N ASN A 307 0.71 0.55 1.59
CA ASN A 307 1.54 0.00 0.54
C ASN A 307 1.03 0.45 -0.84
N GLY A 308 1.89 1.16 -1.58
CA GLY A 308 1.74 1.39 -3.01
C GLY A 308 2.56 0.44 -3.88
N SER A 309 3.15 -0.62 -3.35
CA SER A 309 3.96 -1.56 -4.11
C SER A 309 3.23 -2.07 -5.36
N CYS A 310 3.93 -2.02 -6.48
CA CYS A 310 3.43 -2.49 -7.75
C CYS A 310 4.50 -3.30 -8.48
N ASP A 311 4.05 -4.25 -9.30
CA ASP A 311 4.92 -4.90 -10.26
C ASP A 311 5.28 -3.90 -11.37
N PRO A 312 6.53 -3.92 -11.86
CA PRO A 312 6.89 -3.13 -13.03
C PRO A 312 6.10 -3.57 -14.26
N ASP A 313 5.73 -2.62 -15.10
CA ASP A 313 5.02 -2.89 -16.35
C ASP A 313 5.87 -3.74 -17.29
N ALA A 314 5.23 -4.67 -18.00
CA ALA A 314 5.92 -5.68 -18.80
C ALA A 314 5.65 -5.47 -20.30
N GLY A 315 6.70 -5.64 -21.11
CA GLY A 315 6.57 -5.73 -22.56
C GLY A 315 6.28 -7.16 -23.00
N VAL A 316 5.69 -7.32 -24.18
CA VAL A 316 5.56 -8.59 -24.88
C VAL A 316 6.82 -8.82 -25.70
N ALA A 317 7.51 -9.94 -25.50
CA ALA A 317 8.62 -10.33 -26.36
C ALA A 317 8.08 -10.76 -27.74
N ILE A 318 8.37 -9.98 -28.78
CA ILE A 318 7.87 -10.20 -30.15
C ILE A 318 8.95 -10.76 -31.09
N LYS A 319 10.24 -10.58 -30.80
CA LYS A 319 11.38 -11.18 -31.53
C LYS A 319 12.39 -11.82 -30.57
N ASN A 320 13.03 -12.91 -31.01
CA ASN A 320 14.20 -13.53 -30.38
C ASN A 320 15.19 -13.99 -31.48
N ILE A 321 16.39 -14.40 -31.10
CA ILE A 321 17.51 -14.76 -32.01
C ILE A 321 17.20 -15.85 -33.04
N SER A 322 16.16 -16.65 -32.84
CA SER A 322 15.82 -17.77 -33.74
C SER A 322 14.84 -17.37 -34.85
N GLN A 323 14.32 -16.14 -34.81
CA GLN A 323 13.28 -15.67 -35.73
C GLN A 323 13.64 -14.33 -36.37
N SER A 324 13.29 -14.19 -37.65
CA SER A 324 13.17 -12.88 -38.29
C SER A 324 11.75 -12.35 -38.05
N LEU A 325 11.64 -11.04 -37.81
CA LEU A 325 10.35 -10.37 -37.62
C LEU A 325 10.34 -9.10 -38.48
N GLU A 326 9.63 -9.15 -39.60
CA GLU A 326 9.49 -8.01 -40.51
C GLU A 326 8.32 -7.10 -40.12
N ILE A 327 7.24 -7.70 -39.59
CA ILE A 327 6.03 -6.99 -39.18
C ILE A 327 5.47 -7.53 -37.86
N TYR A 328 4.78 -6.66 -37.13
CA TYR A 328 4.02 -7.01 -35.93
C TYR A 328 2.73 -6.18 -35.89
N SER A 329 1.62 -6.79 -35.51
CA SER A 329 0.32 -6.11 -35.42
C SER A 329 -0.20 -6.13 -33.99
N HIS A 330 -0.72 -4.99 -33.54
CA HIS A 330 -1.44 -4.84 -32.26
C HIS A 330 -2.77 -4.14 -32.48
N THR A 331 -3.80 -4.51 -31.73
CA THR A 331 -5.14 -3.90 -31.82
C THR A 331 -5.47 -3.25 -30.49
N TYR A 332 -5.86 -1.98 -30.55
CA TYR A 332 -6.31 -1.23 -29.38
C TYR A 332 -7.83 -1.30 -29.30
N GLU A 333 -8.34 -1.88 -28.22
CA GLU A 333 -9.77 -2.11 -28.00
C GLU A 333 -10.47 -0.96 -27.28
N GLU A 334 -9.74 0.07 -26.87
CA GLU A 334 -10.29 1.28 -26.25
C GLU A 334 -9.79 2.55 -26.94
N ALA A 335 -10.66 3.56 -27.03
CA ALA A 335 -10.28 4.87 -27.56
C ALA A 335 -9.41 5.61 -26.55
N GLY A 336 -8.39 6.33 -27.02
CA GLY A 336 -7.42 6.99 -26.17
C GLY A 336 -6.09 7.25 -26.85
N THR A 337 -5.16 7.86 -26.09
CA THR A 337 -3.81 8.13 -26.56
C THR A 337 -2.82 7.26 -25.78
N TYR A 338 -2.04 6.47 -26.50
CA TYR A 338 -1.05 5.53 -25.96
C TYR A 338 0.34 5.86 -26.48
N THR A 339 1.37 5.41 -25.77
CA THR A 339 2.75 5.41 -26.25
C THR A 339 3.19 3.98 -26.52
N ALA A 340 3.18 3.58 -27.79
CA ALA A 340 3.74 2.32 -28.23
C ALA A 340 5.26 2.41 -28.19
N THR A 341 5.92 1.53 -27.44
CA THR A 341 7.37 1.52 -27.31
C THR A 341 7.94 0.17 -27.73
N PHE A 342 8.88 0.21 -28.67
CA PHE A 342 9.65 -0.95 -29.11
C PHE A 342 11.05 -0.85 -28.54
N VAL A 343 11.49 -1.94 -27.92
CA VAL A 343 12.77 -2.05 -27.24
C VAL A 343 13.56 -3.15 -27.91
N ALA A 344 14.60 -2.77 -28.65
CA ALA A 344 15.50 -3.68 -29.33
C ALA A 344 16.85 -3.75 -28.63
N ASN A 345 17.47 -4.93 -28.65
CA ASN A 345 18.85 -5.10 -28.16
C ASN A 345 19.53 -6.29 -28.85
N ASN A 346 20.82 -6.12 -29.12
CA ASN A 346 21.75 -7.17 -29.56
C ASN A 346 22.66 -7.53 -28.39
N ALA A 347 22.70 -8.80 -28.04
CA ALA A 347 23.50 -9.25 -26.91
C ALA A 347 24.05 -10.66 -27.15
N ASN A 348 25.37 -10.80 -27.05
CA ASN A 348 26.04 -12.08 -27.02
C ASN A 348 26.92 -12.20 -25.74
N TYR A 349 27.55 -13.36 -25.56
CA TYR A 349 28.33 -13.67 -24.35
C TYR A 349 29.59 -12.80 -24.15
N VAL A 350 30.00 -12.02 -25.16
CA VAL A 350 31.20 -11.17 -25.13
C VAL A 350 30.85 -9.68 -25.29
N HIS A 351 29.74 -9.34 -25.95
CA HIS A 351 29.40 -7.99 -26.41
C HIS A 351 27.92 -7.70 -26.17
N GLN A 352 27.64 -6.53 -25.58
CA GLN A 352 26.32 -5.93 -25.53
C GLN A 352 26.28 -4.81 -26.56
N GLY A 353 25.56 -5.01 -27.67
CA GLY A 353 25.39 -4.02 -28.76
C GLY A 353 24.50 -2.84 -28.39
N GLY A 354 24.27 -2.58 -27.09
CA GLY A 354 23.38 -1.54 -26.60
C GLY A 354 21.89 -1.86 -26.73
N GLN A 355 21.06 -0.91 -26.29
CA GLN A 355 19.60 -0.97 -26.36
C GLN A 355 19.11 0.20 -27.23
N VAL A 356 18.21 -0.08 -28.16
CA VAL A 356 17.50 0.91 -28.95
C VAL A 356 16.05 0.95 -28.53
N VAL A 357 15.56 2.16 -28.21
CA VAL A 357 14.15 2.40 -27.90
C VAL A 357 13.54 3.26 -29.01
N ARG A 358 12.38 2.86 -29.52
CA ARG A 358 11.58 3.60 -30.51
C ARG A 358 10.17 3.76 -29.97
N GLU A 359 9.67 4.99 -30.00
CA GLU A 359 8.35 5.34 -29.46
C GLU A 359 7.48 5.96 -30.54
N LEU A 360 6.22 5.54 -30.60
CA LEU A 360 5.18 6.10 -31.45
C LEU A 360 3.99 6.49 -30.59
N THR A 361 3.40 7.65 -30.88
CA THR A 361 2.12 8.04 -30.26
C THR A 361 0.99 7.36 -31.01
N ILE A 362 0.15 6.60 -30.32
CA ILE A 362 -1.03 5.96 -30.91
C ILE A 362 -2.27 6.70 -30.44
N ASN A 363 -2.97 7.36 -31.35
CA ASN A 363 -4.24 8.04 -31.12
C ASN A 363 -5.38 7.17 -31.66
N VAL A 364 -6.08 6.50 -30.76
CA VAL A 364 -7.20 5.60 -31.08
C VAL A 364 -8.50 6.40 -31.03
N VAL A 365 -9.15 6.52 -32.18
CA VAL A 365 -10.44 7.21 -32.34
C VAL A 365 -11.57 6.20 -32.45
N GLU A 366 -12.82 6.64 -32.21
CA GLU A 366 -14.02 5.79 -32.36
C GLU A 366 -14.19 5.17 -33.76
#